data_AF-A0A1Y2DAZ5-F1
#
_entry.id   AF-A0A1Y2DAZ5-F1
#
_cell.length_a   1.000
_cell.length_b   1.000
_cell.length_c   1.000
_cell.angle_alpha   90.00
_cell.angle_beta   90.00
_cell.angle_gamma   90.00
#
_symmetry.space_group_name_H-M   'P 1'
#
loop_
_entity.id
_entity.type
_entity.pdbx_description
1 polymer ?
#
loop_
_entity_poly.entity_id
_entity_poly.type
_entity_poly.pdbx_seq_one_letter_code
_entity_poly.pdbx_strand_id
1 'polypeptide(L)'
;MASTTALSSAQETRLIVYLDNELSTLQRSFEARHSPSSTLPTVSTFLDQVLSLLSFILTIPPINRELRTAYYLTLTGLLPDALTGYELPLETLPDVWRALRRFDAGWVAVLHGQAWDSSTGAASALPADTTAAPLSWTERARLSSLVTDIRSTLAIVLGIPVHGGEGRKEYNPRGEIVEPRLKPLETEMSNGEEGEHETGALVDGGEVGSTPSLVDDGEDDDLEIMEVDTPADEDDDDDDEFEEVDVSPSASPSTASRALSPLSPGSQQAQEAFSIHFHAPPSAPVSADVSEALNSEPKAAMDPDEEYGNFDGDETEEDRGVKIECEKVFEGTIAALRETGVVA
;
A
#
# COMPACT_ATOMS: atom_id res chain seq x y z
N MET A 1 -22.97 12.00 -11.20
CA MET A 1 -23.31 12.62 -9.90
C MET A 1 -23.06 11.56 -8.84
N ALA A 2 -22.19 11.85 -7.85
CA ALA A 2 -21.89 10.89 -6.79
C ALA A 2 -23.09 10.77 -5.83
N SER A 3 -23.47 9.54 -5.48
CA SER A 3 -24.53 9.30 -4.49
C SER A 3 -24.03 9.67 -3.10
N THR A 4 -24.69 10.64 -2.46
CA THR A 4 -24.39 11.04 -1.07
C THR A 4 -25.12 10.18 -0.04
N THR A 5 -26.01 9.29 -0.49
CA THR A 5 -26.78 8.40 0.38
C THR A 5 -25.91 7.23 0.83
N ALA A 6 -26.00 6.89 2.12
CA ALA A 6 -25.37 5.68 2.66
C ALA A 6 -25.89 4.43 1.96
N LEU A 7 -24.99 3.47 1.74
CA LEU A 7 -25.37 2.15 1.26
C LEU A 7 -26.23 1.46 2.31
N SER A 8 -27.26 0.73 1.88
CA SER A 8 -27.98 -0.18 2.78
C SER A 8 -27.11 -1.39 3.11
N SER A 9 -27.34 -2.03 4.26
CA SER A 9 -26.60 -3.23 4.68
C SER A 9 -26.57 -4.32 3.59
N ALA A 10 -27.70 -4.59 2.92
CA ALA A 10 -27.75 -5.53 1.81
C ALA A 10 -27.00 -5.07 0.54
N GLN A 11 -26.82 -3.76 0.32
CA GLN A 11 -25.96 -3.25 -0.76
C GLN A 11 -24.49 -3.40 -0.38
N GLU A 12 -24.14 -3.11 0.87
CA GLU A 12 -22.78 -3.26 1.40
C GLU A 12 -22.30 -4.71 1.35
N THR A 13 -23.10 -5.68 1.81
CA THR A 13 -22.75 -7.10 1.74
C THR A 13 -22.51 -7.56 0.30
N ARG A 14 -23.38 -7.15 -0.65
CA ARG A 14 -23.20 -7.50 -2.07
C ARG A 14 -21.96 -6.85 -2.68
N LEU A 15 -21.68 -5.61 -2.29
CA LEU A 15 -20.49 -4.89 -2.72
C LEU A 15 -19.21 -5.56 -2.22
N ILE A 16 -19.18 -5.96 -0.95
CA ILE A 16 -18.05 -6.72 -0.35
C ILE A 16 -17.78 -7.99 -1.13
N VAL A 17 -18.81 -8.84 -1.32
CA VAL A 17 -18.67 -10.11 -2.06
C VAL A 17 -18.18 -9.87 -3.49
N TYR A 18 -18.67 -8.83 -4.16
CA TYR A 18 -18.21 -8.46 -5.49
C TYR A 18 -16.73 -8.05 -5.49
N LEU A 19 -16.33 -7.13 -4.61
CA LEU A 19 -14.95 -6.64 -4.52
C LEU A 19 -13.97 -7.74 -4.15
N ASP A 20 -14.33 -8.62 -3.22
CA ASP A 20 -13.49 -9.77 -2.84
C ASP A 20 -13.27 -10.72 -4.01
N ASN A 21 -14.32 -10.98 -4.80
CA ASN A 21 -14.23 -11.82 -5.98
C ASN A 21 -13.38 -11.17 -7.10
N GLU A 22 -13.55 -9.88 -7.36
CA GLU A 22 -12.74 -9.15 -8.33
C GLU A 22 -11.27 -9.09 -7.91
N LEU A 23 -10.97 -8.80 -6.64
CA LEU A 23 -9.61 -8.79 -6.13
C LEU A 23 -8.96 -10.17 -6.19
N SER A 24 -9.69 -11.22 -5.80
CA SER A 24 -9.23 -12.60 -5.93
C SER A 24 -8.95 -12.97 -7.39
N THR A 25 -9.81 -12.55 -8.31
CA THR A 25 -9.65 -12.79 -9.75
C THR A 25 -8.44 -12.06 -10.31
N LEU A 26 -8.23 -10.80 -9.90
CA LEU A 26 -7.05 -10.02 -10.25
C LEU A 26 -5.76 -10.69 -9.74
N GLN A 27 -5.73 -11.11 -8.47
CA GLN A 27 -4.57 -11.78 -7.87
C GLN A 27 -4.25 -13.11 -8.58
N ARG A 28 -5.25 -13.98 -8.81
CA ARG A 28 -5.03 -15.23 -9.56
C ARG A 28 -4.52 -14.98 -10.98
N SER A 29 -5.05 -13.95 -11.65
CA SER A 29 -4.61 -13.56 -12.99
C SER A 29 -3.17 -13.05 -12.99
N PHE A 30 -2.79 -12.30 -11.95
CA PHE A 30 -1.42 -11.86 -11.71
C PHE A 30 -0.47 -13.03 -11.42
N GLU A 31 -0.84 -13.98 -10.57
CA GLU A 31 -0.05 -15.20 -10.33
C GLU A 31 0.15 -16.01 -11.61
N ALA A 32 -0.91 -16.11 -12.42
CA ALA A 32 -0.89 -16.79 -13.70
C ALA A 32 -0.22 -15.99 -14.83
N ARG A 33 0.39 -14.81 -14.58
CA ARG A 33 0.94 -13.91 -15.63
C ARG A 33 1.94 -14.54 -16.59
N HIS A 34 2.67 -15.56 -16.14
CA HIS A 34 3.64 -16.28 -16.99
C HIS A 34 2.99 -17.38 -17.84
N SER A 35 1.71 -17.69 -17.63
CA SER A 35 0.97 -18.66 -18.43
C SER A 35 0.62 -18.07 -19.80
N PRO A 36 0.76 -18.83 -20.91
CA PRO A 36 0.33 -18.39 -22.23
C PRO A 36 -1.18 -18.13 -22.32
N SER A 37 -1.97 -18.65 -21.39
CA SER A 37 -3.41 -18.41 -21.28
C SER A 37 -3.77 -17.23 -20.37
N SER A 38 -2.80 -16.50 -19.82
CA SER A 38 -3.06 -15.41 -18.90
C SER A 38 -3.81 -14.25 -19.56
N THR A 39 -4.77 -13.70 -18.83
CA THR A 39 -5.49 -12.47 -19.20
C THR A 39 -4.66 -11.21 -18.93
N LEU A 40 -3.60 -11.32 -18.11
CA LEU A 40 -2.76 -10.20 -17.66
C LEU A 40 -1.27 -10.45 -17.95
N PRO A 41 -0.87 -10.60 -19.24
CA PRO A 41 0.51 -10.89 -19.60
C PRO A 41 1.45 -9.68 -19.41
N THR A 42 0.92 -8.46 -19.37
CA THR A 42 1.73 -7.23 -19.32
C THR A 42 1.33 -6.31 -18.16
N VAL A 43 2.27 -5.45 -17.76
CA VAL A 43 2.05 -4.48 -16.67
C VAL A 43 0.94 -3.51 -17.02
N SER A 44 0.89 -3.03 -18.27
CA SER A 44 -0.15 -2.10 -18.73
C SER A 44 -1.55 -2.72 -18.60
N THR A 45 -1.74 -3.99 -19.02
CA THR A 45 -3.02 -4.69 -18.86
C THR A 45 -3.41 -4.88 -17.39
N PHE A 46 -2.43 -5.17 -16.52
CA PHE A 46 -2.66 -5.28 -15.08
C PHE A 46 -3.07 -3.93 -14.47
N LEU A 47 -2.32 -2.87 -14.80
CA LEU A 47 -2.60 -1.51 -14.32
C LEU A 47 -3.98 -1.02 -14.78
N ASP A 48 -4.39 -1.33 -16.00
CA ASP A 48 -5.73 -0.96 -16.49
C ASP A 48 -6.84 -1.63 -15.66
N GLN A 49 -6.70 -2.92 -15.31
CA GLN A 49 -7.65 -3.59 -14.44
C GLN A 49 -7.64 -3.02 -13.02
N VAL A 50 -6.45 -2.77 -12.47
CA VAL A 50 -6.29 -2.11 -11.16
C VAL A 50 -6.94 -0.72 -11.15
N LEU A 51 -6.76 0.08 -12.21
CA LEU A 51 -7.32 1.43 -12.31
C LEU A 51 -8.85 1.41 -12.49
N SER A 52 -9.40 0.37 -13.12
CA SER A 52 -10.83 0.12 -13.19
C SER A 52 -11.40 -0.13 -11.78
N LEU A 53 -10.79 -1.05 -11.02
CA LEU A 53 -11.19 -1.34 -9.63
C LEU A 53 -10.99 -0.15 -8.70
N LEU A 54 -9.90 0.59 -8.84
CA LEU A 54 -9.66 1.85 -8.13
C LEU A 54 -10.80 2.83 -8.37
N SER A 55 -11.17 3.04 -9.63
CA SER A 55 -12.25 3.98 -9.98
C SER A 55 -13.57 3.55 -9.37
N PHE A 56 -13.85 2.24 -9.37
CA PHE A 56 -15.04 1.66 -8.76
C PHE A 56 -15.04 1.83 -7.22
N ILE A 57 -13.94 1.48 -6.52
CA ILE A 57 -13.80 1.66 -5.07
C ILE A 57 -13.96 3.13 -4.68
N LEU A 58 -13.41 4.06 -5.47
CA LEU A 58 -13.53 5.49 -5.19
C LEU A 58 -14.96 6.02 -5.41
N THR A 59 -15.81 5.31 -6.15
CA THR A 59 -17.24 5.64 -6.27
C THR A 59 -18.07 5.25 -5.04
N ILE A 60 -17.52 4.45 -4.12
CA ILE A 60 -18.18 4.13 -2.85
C ILE A 60 -18.47 5.44 -2.09
N PRO A 61 -19.71 5.66 -1.62
CA PRO A 61 -20.08 6.88 -0.92
C PRO A 61 -19.11 7.20 0.23
N PRO A 62 -18.67 8.46 0.39
CA PRO A 62 -17.74 8.85 1.45
C PRO A 62 -18.25 8.58 2.87
N ILE A 63 -19.56 8.41 3.04
CA ILE A 63 -20.17 7.99 4.31
C ILE A 63 -19.81 6.53 4.69
N ASN A 64 -19.56 5.66 3.71
CA ASN A 64 -19.05 4.29 3.90
C ASN A 64 -17.51 4.28 3.83
N ARG A 65 -16.88 5.15 4.63
CA ARG A 65 -15.44 5.44 4.55
C ARG A 65 -14.54 4.26 4.90
N GLU A 66 -14.89 3.50 5.92
CA GLU A 66 -14.08 2.37 6.40
C GLU A 66 -13.94 1.31 5.31
N LEU A 67 -15.06 0.95 4.68
CA LEU A 67 -15.09 0.04 3.53
C LEU A 67 -14.22 0.54 2.38
N ARG A 68 -14.41 1.82 1.99
CA ARG A 68 -13.64 2.45 0.92
C ARG A 68 -12.14 2.45 1.25
N THR A 69 -11.77 2.76 2.48
CA THR A 69 -10.36 2.82 2.92
C THR A 69 -9.73 1.43 2.96
N ALA A 70 -10.43 0.43 3.51
CA ALA A 70 -9.94 -0.95 3.61
C ALA A 70 -9.62 -1.55 2.24
N TYR A 71 -10.56 -1.47 1.29
CA TYR A 71 -10.33 -1.98 -0.07
C TYR A 71 -9.26 -1.17 -0.82
N TYR A 72 -9.18 0.13 -0.58
CA TYR A 72 -8.18 0.95 -1.23
C TYR A 72 -6.76 0.70 -0.72
N LEU A 73 -6.61 0.42 0.59
CA LEU A 73 -5.36 -0.09 1.17
C LEU A 73 -4.98 -1.44 0.54
N THR A 74 -5.92 -2.38 0.44
CA THR A 74 -5.69 -3.69 -0.17
C THR A 74 -5.21 -3.55 -1.61
N LEU A 75 -5.91 -2.74 -2.42
CA LEU A 75 -5.53 -2.53 -3.82
C LEU A 75 -4.15 -1.87 -3.96
N THR A 76 -3.84 -0.88 -3.10
CA THR A 76 -2.51 -0.23 -3.07
C THR A 76 -1.42 -1.23 -2.71
N GLY A 77 -1.70 -2.17 -1.80
CA GLY A 77 -0.78 -3.22 -1.38
C GLY A 77 -0.44 -4.25 -2.46
N LEU A 78 -1.17 -4.31 -3.58
CA LEU A 78 -0.84 -5.19 -4.70
C LEU A 78 0.24 -4.60 -5.63
N LEU A 79 0.50 -3.29 -5.54
CA LEU A 79 1.43 -2.61 -6.45
C LEU A 79 2.88 -3.06 -6.28
N PRO A 80 3.46 -3.20 -5.08
CA PRO A 80 4.85 -3.66 -4.93
C PRO A 80 5.10 -5.02 -5.59
N ASP A 81 4.23 -5.99 -5.32
CA ASP A 81 4.33 -7.33 -5.91
C ASP A 81 4.20 -7.28 -7.44
N ALA A 82 3.29 -6.46 -7.96
CA ALA A 82 3.16 -6.29 -9.40
C ALA A 82 4.40 -5.64 -10.04
N LEU A 83 4.96 -4.61 -9.41
CA LEU A 83 6.14 -3.91 -9.92
C LEU A 83 7.38 -4.83 -9.96
N THR A 84 7.53 -5.75 -9.01
CA THR A 84 8.60 -6.76 -9.03
C THR A 84 8.29 -7.96 -9.92
N GLY A 85 7.01 -8.31 -10.04
CA GLY A 85 6.57 -9.52 -10.73
C GLY A 85 6.53 -9.41 -12.25
N TYR A 86 6.49 -8.19 -12.79
CA TYR A 86 6.53 -7.95 -14.22
C TYR A 86 7.85 -7.30 -14.68
N GLU A 87 8.21 -7.53 -15.94
CA GLU A 87 9.26 -6.76 -16.60
C GLU A 87 8.79 -5.31 -16.85
N LEU A 88 9.60 -4.34 -16.42
CA LEU A 88 9.34 -2.90 -16.56
C LEU A 88 10.28 -2.27 -17.59
N PRO A 89 10.03 -2.44 -18.91
CA PRO A 89 10.78 -1.71 -19.92
C PRO A 89 10.53 -0.20 -19.80
N LEU A 90 11.48 0.61 -20.27
CA LEU A 90 11.37 2.09 -20.23
C LEU A 90 10.07 2.60 -20.87
N GLU A 91 9.54 1.88 -21.85
CA GLU A 91 8.31 2.20 -22.57
C GLU A 91 7.03 2.09 -21.71
N THR A 92 7.02 1.26 -20.66
CA THR A 92 5.86 1.08 -19.77
C THR A 92 5.90 2.01 -18.55
N LEU A 93 7.02 2.68 -18.28
CA LEU A 93 7.14 3.62 -17.17
C LEU A 93 6.08 4.74 -17.20
N PRO A 94 5.72 5.35 -18.35
CA PRO A 94 4.62 6.31 -18.40
C PRO A 94 3.28 5.76 -17.88
N ASP A 95 3.01 4.46 -18.10
CA ASP A 95 1.80 3.79 -17.60
C ASP A 95 1.84 3.65 -16.08
N VAL A 96 2.97 3.20 -15.53
CA VAL A 96 3.20 3.11 -14.09
C VAL A 96 3.02 4.48 -13.44
N TRP A 97 3.64 5.53 -13.97
CA TRP A 97 3.52 6.89 -13.42
C TRP A 97 2.11 7.46 -13.52
N ARG A 98 1.38 7.15 -14.60
CA ARG A 98 -0.04 7.50 -14.71
C ARG A 98 -0.84 6.80 -13.63
N ALA A 99 -0.60 5.51 -13.39
CA ALA A 99 -1.30 4.75 -12.37
C ALA A 99 -1.00 5.30 -10.98
N LEU A 100 0.27 5.51 -10.62
CA LEU A 100 0.67 6.07 -9.33
C LEU A 100 0.04 7.45 -9.05
N ARG A 101 -0.03 8.33 -10.07
CA ARG A 101 -0.75 9.62 -9.92
C ARG A 101 -2.25 9.46 -9.69
N ARG A 102 -2.88 8.44 -10.27
CA ARG A 102 -4.30 8.11 -10.00
C ARG A 102 -4.49 7.56 -8.59
N PHE A 103 -3.54 6.76 -8.09
CA PHE A 103 -3.51 6.33 -6.70
C PHE A 103 -3.36 7.50 -5.74
N ASP A 104 -2.46 8.43 -6.03
CA ASP A 104 -2.27 9.65 -5.24
C ASP A 104 -3.55 10.48 -5.15
N ALA A 105 -4.14 10.82 -6.30
CA ALA A 105 -5.38 11.58 -6.35
C ALA A 105 -6.54 10.88 -5.63
N GLY A 106 -6.62 9.55 -5.73
CA GLY A 106 -7.60 8.76 -5.00
C GLY A 106 -7.38 8.78 -3.50
N TRP A 107 -6.12 8.72 -3.03
CA TRP A 107 -5.78 8.81 -1.60
C TRP A 107 -6.10 10.18 -1.04
N VAL A 108 -5.80 11.26 -1.76
CA VAL A 108 -6.22 12.62 -1.42
C VAL A 108 -7.75 12.66 -1.26
N ALA A 109 -8.51 12.09 -2.21
CA ALA A 109 -9.96 12.04 -2.12
C ALA A 109 -10.45 11.27 -0.88
N VAL A 110 -9.83 10.13 -0.55
CA VAL A 110 -10.20 9.30 0.63
C VAL A 110 -9.85 10.01 1.94
N LEU A 111 -8.67 10.62 2.03
CA LEU A 111 -8.20 11.33 3.22
C LEU A 111 -9.08 12.53 3.56
N HIS A 112 -9.49 13.29 2.53
CA HIS A 112 -10.40 14.42 2.68
C HIS A 112 -11.88 14.03 2.69
N GLY A 113 -12.22 12.75 2.58
CA GLY A 113 -13.61 12.27 2.51
C GLY A 113 -14.38 12.85 1.33
N GLN A 114 -13.71 13.15 0.22
CA GLN A 114 -14.31 13.74 -0.98
C GLN A 114 -14.97 12.67 -1.85
N ALA A 115 -15.98 13.11 -2.61
CA ALA A 115 -16.56 12.28 -3.67
C ALA A 115 -15.54 12.12 -4.80
N TRP A 116 -15.64 11.02 -5.54
CA TRP A 116 -14.82 10.81 -6.73
C TRP A 116 -15.64 11.02 -8.00
N ASP A 117 -15.08 11.74 -8.95
CA ASP A 117 -15.62 11.83 -10.30
C ASP A 117 -14.83 10.92 -11.23
N SER A 118 -15.43 9.79 -11.61
CA SER A 118 -14.81 8.81 -12.51
C SER A 118 -14.53 9.36 -13.91
N SER A 119 -15.27 10.39 -14.34
CA SER A 119 -15.10 10.97 -15.68
C SER A 119 -13.85 11.84 -15.77
N THR A 120 -13.55 12.62 -14.73
CA THR A 120 -12.36 13.46 -14.64
C THR A 120 -11.17 12.71 -14.01
N GLY A 121 -11.44 11.66 -13.23
CA GLY A 121 -10.42 10.95 -12.47
C GLY A 121 -9.84 11.81 -11.35
N ALA A 122 -10.68 12.64 -10.74
CA ALA A 122 -10.30 13.60 -9.71
C ALA A 122 -11.31 13.63 -8.57
N ALA A 123 -10.86 14.15 -7.43
CA ALA A 123 -11.72 14.39 -6.29
C ALA A 123 -12.69 15.55 -6.59
N SER A 124 -13.96 15.36 -6.24
CA SER A 124 -15.00 16.38 -6.30
C SER A 124 -15.36 16.82 -4.89
N ALA A 125 -15.41 18.14 -4.67
CA ALA A 125 -15.84 18.70 -3.40
C ALA A 125 -17.26 18.21 -3.05
N LEU A 126 -17.45 17.79 -1.80
CA LEU A 126 -18.77 17.56 -1.23
C LEU A 126 -19.41 18.89 -0.83
N PRO A 127 -20.75 18.95 -0.71
CA PRO A 127 -21.41 20.10 -0.08
C PRO A 127 -20.86 20.32 1.33
N ALA A 128 -20.74 21.60 1.74
CA ALA A 128 -20.01 22.06 2.92
C ALA A 128 -20.44 21.42 4.26
N ASP A 129 -21.61 20.79 4.31
CA ASP A 129 -22.17 20.19 5.52
C ASP A 129 -21.65 18.78 5.82
N THR A 130 -20.82 18.18 4.95
CA THR A 130 -20.30 16.82 5.16
C THR A 130 -18.87 16.85 5.69
N THR A 131 -18.71 16.91 7.02
CA THR A 131 -17.40 16.73 7.66
C THR A 131 -17.09 15.24 7.81
N ALA A 132 -16.14 14.73 7.02
CA ALA A 132 -15.64 13.36 7.20
C ALA A 132 -14.76 13.28 8.46
N ALA A 133 -14.89 12.16 9.19
CA ALA A 133 -13.98 11.87 10.30
C ALA A 133 -12.53 11.76 9.78
N PRO A 134 -11.51 12.09 10.59
CA PRO A 134 -10.11 11.89 10.23
C PRO A 134 -9.78 10.39 10.13
N LEU A 135 -8.73 10.03 9.37
CA LEU A 135 -8.34 8.62 9.17
C LEU A 135 -7.77 8.07 10.48
N SER A 136 -7.96 6.78 10.78
CA SER A 136 -7.36 6.22 12.00
C SER A 136 -5.84 6.28 11.90
N TRP A 137 -5.15 6.34 13.05
CA TRP A 137 -3.69 6.35 13.07
C TRP A 137 -3.11 5.06 12.47
N THR A 138 -3.73 3.91 12.74
CA THR A 138 -3.32 2.60 12.20
C THR A 138 -3.39 2.56 10.67
N GLU A 139 -4.46 3.08 10.07
CA GLU A 139 -4.58 3.14 8.61
C GLU A 139 -3.54 4.09 8.00
N ARG A 140 -3.24 5.21 8.67
CA ARG A 140 -2.17 6.14 8.24
C ARG A 140 -0.80 5.49 8.27
N ALA A 141 -0.48 4.78 9.35
CA ALA A 141 0.77 4.04 9.47
C ALA A 141 0.89 2.96 8.39
N ARG A 142 -0.21 2.22 8.13
CA ARG A 142 -0.26 1.20 7.06
C ARG A 142 -0.05 1.82 5.68
N LEU A 143 -0.72 2.93 5.37
CA LEU A 143 -0.53 3.64 4.11
C LEU A 143 0.91 4.15 3.94
N SER A 144 1.49 4.72 5.00
CA SER A 144 2.90 5.18 4.99
C SER A 144 3.87 4.04 4.69
N SER A 145 3.65 2.87 5.31
CA SER A 145 4.43 1.65 5.06
C SER A 145 4.31 1.22 3.58
N LEU A 146 3.10 1.16 3.04
CA LEU A 146 2.85 0.79 1.64
C LEU A 146 3.50 1.77 0.65
N VAL A 147 3.40 3.07 0.90
CA VAL A 147 4.05 4.08 0.03
C VAL A 147 5.57 3.92 0.06
N THR A 148 6.14 3.64 1.23
CA THR A 148 7.58 3.39 1.37
C THR A 148 8.00 2.14 0.60
N ASP A 149 7.21 1.07 0.67
CA ASP A 149 7.47 -0.19 -0.03
C ASP A 149 7.37 -0.04 -1.55
N ILE A 150 6.34 0.66 -2.05
CA ILE A 150 6.20 0.98 -3.49
C ILE A 150 7.41 1.76 -3.98
N ARG A 151 7.89 2.76 -3.21
CA ARG A 151 9.04 3.59 -3.59
C ARG A 151 10.34 2.77 -3.61
N SER A 152 10.56 1.95 -2.58
CA SER A 152 11.72 1.06 -2.48
C SER A 152 11.75 0.08 -3.64
N THR A 153 10.63 -0.60 -3.88
CA THR A 153 10.46 -1.55 -4.97
C THR A 153 10.71 -0.90 -6.34
N LEU A 154 10.12 0.26 -6.59
CA LEU A 154 10.31 0.96 -7.85
C LEU A 154 11.76 1.38 -8.06
N ALA A 155 12.44 1.86 -7.01
CA ALA A 155 13.86 2.20 -7.09
C ALA A 155 14.72 0.97 -7.42
N ILE A 156 14.46 -0.17 -6.79
CA ILE A 156 15.16 -1.43 -7.08
C ILE A 156 14.96 -1.85 -8.54
N VAL A 157 13.72 -1.86 -9.03
CA VAL A 157 13.42 -2.30 -10.41
C VAL A 157 13.99 -1.34 -11.45
N LEU A 158 14.06 -0.04 -11.14
CA LEU A 158 14.72 0.96 -11.98
C LEU A 158 16.26 0.91 -11.89
N GLY A 159 16.84 0.03 -11.08
CA GLY A 159 18.28 -0.05 -10.86
C GLY A 159 18.87 1.16 -10.14
N ILE A 160 18.02 1.94 -9.47
CA ILE A 160 18.44 3.07 -8.66
C ILE A 160 18.98 2.50 -7.35
N PRO A 161 20.23 2.81 -6.96
CA PRO A 161 20.77 2.36 -5.71
C PRO A 161 19.94 2.98 -4.58
N VAL A 162 19.03 2.17 -4.01
CA VAL A 162 18.45 2.46 -2.71
C VAL A 162 19.63 2.44 -1.77
N HIS A 163 20.07 3.62 -1.34
CA HIS A 163 21.01 3.72 -0.23
C HIS A 163 20.20 3.19 0.95
N GLY A 164 20.32 1.87 1.19
CA GLY A 164 19.65 1.21 2.29
C GLY A 164 20.05 2.01 3.51
N GLY A 165 19.06 2.69 4.09
CA GLY A 165 19.30 3.74 5.09
C GLY A 165 20.41 3.27 6.00
N GLU A 166 21.56 3.96 5.93
CA GLU A 166 22.76 3.60 6.68
C GLU A 166 22.30 3.26 8.09
N GLY A 167 22.56 2.00 8.47
CA GLY A 167 21.71 1.23 9.37
C GLY A 167 20.93 2.05 10.38
N ARG A 168 19.60 1.84 10.42
CA ARG A 168 18.85 2.01 11.68
C ARG A 168 19.75 1.41 12.76
N LYS A 169 20.39 2.27 13.54
CA LYS A 169 21.27 1.85 14.63
C LYS A 169 20.38 0.90 15.42
N GLU A 170 20.72 -0.39 15.42
CA GLU A 170 19.94 -1.39 16.13
C GLU A 170 19.70 -0.81 17.51
N TYR A 171 18.44 -0.45 17.77
CA TYR A 171 18.10 0.23 19.00
C TYR A 171 18.27 -0.81 20.09
N ASN A 172 19.44 -0.85 20.70
CA ASN A 172 19.70 -1.71 21.81
C ASN A 172 18.76 -1.22 22.92
N PRO A 173 17.77 -2.00 23.37
CA PRO A 173 16.74 -1.54 24.31
C PRO A 173 17.32 -1.11 25.67
N ARG A 174 18.63 -1.27 25.88
CA ARG A 174 19.39 -0.77 27.03
C ARG A 174 19.91 0.67 26.91
N GLY A 175 19.75 1.34 25.77
CA GLY A 175 20.24 2.71 25.57
C GLY A 175 21.78 2.83 25.53
N GLU A 176 22.50 1.71 25.45
CA GLU A 176 23.93 1.74 25.15
C GLU A 176 24.11 1.99 23.65
N ILE A 177 24.68 3.15 23.33
CA ILE A 177 25.24 3.44 22.02
C ILE A 177 26.37 2.43 21.82
N VAL A 178 26.06 1.31 21.14
CA VAL A 178 27.10 0.40 20.68
C VAL A 178 27.78 1.12 19.53
N GLU A 179 28.89 1.81 19.83
CA GLU A 179 29.76 2.33 18.78
C GLU A 179 30.07 1.19 17.82
N PRO A 180 29.89 1.37 16.50
CA PRO A 180 30.21 0.35 15.53
C PRO A 180 31.67 -0.01 15.74
N ARG A 181 31.91 -1.21 16.27
CA ARG A 181 33.24 -1.72 16.56
C ARG A 181 33.93 -1.86 15.21
N LEU A 182 34.65 -0.81 14.80
CA LEU A 182 35.53 -0.81 13.64
C LEU A 182 36.44 -2.02 13.82
N LYS A 183 36.16 -3.11 13.10
CA LYS A 183 37.09 -4.23 13.04
C LYS A 183 38.37 -3.62 12.47
N PRO A 184 39.50 -3.66 13.21
CA PRO A 184 40.75 -3.16 12.69
C PRO A 184 41.00 -3.88 11.37
N LEU A 185 41.31 -3.09 10.35
CA LEU A 185 41.73 -3.57 9.04
C LEU A 185 43.06 -4.32 9.27
N GLU A 186 42.97 -5.59 9.66
CA GLU A 186 44.13 -6.48 9.67
C GLU A 186 44.54 -6.65 8.22
N THR A 187 45.53 -5.83 7.88
CA THR A 187 46.31 -5.92 6.66
C THR A 187 47.08 -7.23 6.77
N GLU A 188 46.47 -8.33 6.33
CA GLU A 188 47.18 -9.59 6.10
C GLU A 188 48.12 -9.39 4.92
N MET A 189 49.30 -8.83 5.22
CA MET A 189 50.46 -8.98 4.37
C MET A 189 50.97 -10.41 4.48
N SER A 190 51.10 -11.05 3.33
CA SER A 190 52.25 -11.89 2.97
C SER A 190 52.47 -13.19 3.77
N ASN A 191 52.15 -14.31 3.12
CA ASN A 191 53.10 -15.34 2.69
C ASN A 191 52.25 -16.44 2.03
N GLY A 192 52.35 -16.72 0.73
CA GLY A 192 53.57 -17.20 0.08
C GLY A 192 53.50 -18.72 0.06
N GLU A 193 52.89 -19.31 -0.97
CA GLU A 193 53.24 -20.66 -1.39
C GLU A 193 52.88 -20.87 -2.87
N GLU A 194 53.93 -21.01 -3.66
CA GLU A 194 53.94 -21.42 -5.05
C GLU A 194 53.56 -22.90 -5.12
N GLY A 195 52.49 -23.21 -5.85
CA GLY A 195 52.06 -24.58 -6.15
C GLY A 195 51.84 -24.72 -7.64
N GLU A 196 52.92 -24.93 -8.38
CA GLU A 196 52.91 -25.36 -9.77
C GLU A 196 52.24 -26.74 -9.87
N HIS A 197 51.13 -26.84 -10.62
CA HIS A 197 50.73 -28.12 -11.19
C HIS A 197 50.38 -27.94 -12.67
N GLU A 198 51.31 -28.48 -13.44
CA GLU A 198 51.41 -28.54 -14.88
C GLU A 198 50.58 -29.73 -15.43
N THR A 199 50.08 -29.56 -16.66
CA THR A 199 49.81 -30.57 -17.71
C THR A 199 48.52 -31.41 -17.76
N GLY A 200 47.93 -31.38 -18.98
CA GLY A 200 47.28 -32.51 -19.66
C GLY A 200 45.76 -32.57 -19.52
N ALA A 201 44.92 -32.80 -20.54
CA ALA A 201 45.04 -33.16 -21.95
C ALA A 201 43.64 -32.89 -22.59
N LEU A 202 43.51 -32.16 -23.69
CA LEU A 202 43.36 -32.65 -25.07
C LEU A 202 42.71 -34.04 -25.27
N VAL A 203 41.39 -34.06 -25.54
CA VAL A 203 40.59 -35.09 -26.26
C VAL A 203 39.34 -34.34 -26.77
N ASP A 204 39.21 -33.89 -28.02
CA ASP A 204 38.99 -34.55 -29.33
C ASP A 204 37.95 -35.69 -29.39
N GLY A 205 36.86 -35.42 -30.14
CA GLY A 205 36.10 -36.42 -30.89
C GLY A 205 34.89 -37.08 -30.21
N GLY A 206 33.73 -37.05 -30.90
CA GLY A 206 32.69 -38.07 -30.71
C GLY A 206 31.24 -37.66 -30.95
N GLU A 207 30.83 -37.61 -32.22
CA GLU A 207 29.47 -37.99 -32.62
C GLU A 207 29.15 -39.41 -32.10
N VAL A 208 27.95 -39.63 -31.57
CA VAL A 208 26.94 -40.66 -31.97
C VAL A 208 25.97 -40.89 -30.81
N GLY A 209 24.69 -40.98 -31.12
CA GLY A 209 23.61 -41.10 -30.15
C GLY A 209 23.56 -42.43 -29.40
N SER A 210 22.76 -42.44 -28.34
CA SER A 210 21.91 -43.58 -27.94
C SER A 210 21.03 -43.15 -26.77
N THR A 211 19.75 -43.45 -26.93
CA THR A 211 18.75 -43.59 -25.87
C THR A 211 19.16 -44.65 -24.85
N PRO A 212 18.81 -44.47 -23.57
CA PRO A 212 18.44 -45.58 -22.69
C PRO A 212 16.98 -45.37 -22.21
N SER A 213 16.02 -46.26 -22.52
CA SER A 213 15.68 -47.48 -21.75
C SER A 213 15.80 -47.26 -20.24
N LEU A 214 14.69 -47.07 -19.54
CA LEU A 214 13.83 -48.12 -18.95
C LEU A 214 14.50 -48.85 -17.78
N VAL A 215 14.28 -48.28 -16.59
CA VAL A 215 14.26 -48.86 -15.23
C VAL A 215 13.21 -47.98 -14.52
N ASP A 216 12.02 -48.39 -14.08
CA ASP A 216 11.52 -49.61 -13.41
C ASP A 216 12.27 -49.96 -12.12
N ASP A 217 12.00 -49.14 -11.10
CA ASP A 217 12.06 -49.39 -9.66
C ASP A 217 11.04 -48.37 -9.10
N GLY A 218 9.87 -48.70 -8.56
CA GLY A 218 9.53 -49.89 -7.79
C GLY A 218 9.64 -49.57 -6.31
N GLU A 219 8.79 -48.69 -5.79
CA GLU A 219 8.48 -48.58 -4.36
C GLU A 219 7.10 -47.93 -4.20
N ASP A 220 6.11 -48.81 -4.01
CA ASP A 220 4.75 -48.52 -3.57
C ASP A 220 4.79 -47.93 -2.16
N ASP A 221 4.72 -46.61 -2.05
CA ASP A 221 4.29 -45.96 -0.81
C ASP A 221 2.75 -45.86 -0.86
N ASP A 222 2.12 -46.91 -0.34
CA ASP A 222 0.72 -46.94 0.07
C ASP A 222 0.45 -45.84 1.10
N LEU A 223 0.19 -44.62 0.63
CA LEU A 223 -0.42 -43.59 1.45
C LEU A 223 -1.90 -43.97 1.64
N GLU A 224 -2.16 -44.69 2.73
CA GLU A 224 -3.48 -44.88 3.31
C GLU A 224 -4.19 -43.53 3.40
N ILE A 225 -5.06 -43.29 2.43
CA ILE A 225 -6.02 -42.21 2.45
C ILE A 225 -6.98 -42.58 3.58
N MET A 226 -6.85 -41.94 4.74
CA MET A 226 -7.83 -42.07 5.81
C MET A 226 -9.16 -41.54 5.31
N GLU A 227 -10.02 -42.43 4.82
CA GLU A 227 -11.45 -42.20 4.66
C GLU A 227 -12.00 -41.84 6.05
N VAL A 228 -12.17 -40.54 6.27
CA VAL A 228 -13.01 -40.03 7.35
C VAL A 228 -14.44 -40.37 6.96
N ASP A 229 -14.97 -41.41 7.59
CA ASP A 229 -16.41 -41.64 7.73
C ASP A 229 -17.01 -40.39 8.39
N THR A 230 -17.55 -39.49 7.57
CA THR A 230 -18.47 -38.47 8.04
C THR A 230 -19.76 -39.18 8.43
N PRO A 231 -20.18 -39.16 9.72
CA PRO A 231 -21.47 -39.71 10.10
C PRO A 231 -22.57 -38.97 9.34
N ALA A 232 -23.49 -39.75 8.80
CA ALA A 232 -24.78 -39.27 8.37
C ALA A 232 -25.54 -38.80 9.62
N ASP A 233 -25.52 -37.50 9.88
CA ASP A 233 -26.55 -36.82 10.68
C ASP A 233 -27.71 -36.58 9.67
N GLU A 234 -28.72 -37.45 9.61
CA GLU A 234 -29.88 -37.52 10.51
C GLU A 234 -30.54 -36.13 10.69
N ASP A 235 -31.51 -35.88 9.80
CA ASP A 235 -32.86 -35.40 10.12
C ASP A 235 -32.97 -34.39 11.28
N ASP A 236 -32.86 -33.09 10.96
CA ASP A 236 -33.58 -32.05 11.69
C ASP A 236 -34.53 -31.34 10.71
N ASP A 237 -35.72 -31.93 10.60
CA ASP A 237 -36.96 -31.30 10.17
C ASP A 237 -37.34 -30.21 11.21
N ASP A 238 -36.79 -29.00 11.06
CA ASP A 238 -37.37 -27.81 11.69
C ASP A 238 -38.13 -27.00 10.65
N ASP A 239 -39.42 -27.33 10.57
CA ASP A 239 -40.49 -26.53 9.96
C ASP A 239 -40.61 -25.17 10.69
N ASP A 240 -39.74 -24.22 10.39
CA ASP A 240 -39.98 -22.81 10.71
C ASP A 240 -40.94 -22.21 9.68
N GLU A 241 -42.23 -22.46 9.93
CA GLU A 241 -43.38 -21.75 9.37
C GLU A 241 -43.25 -20.25 9.69
N PHE A 242 -42.57 -19.50 8.82
CA PHE A 242 -42.57 -18.04 8.87
C PHE A 242 -43.97 -17.52 8.55
N GLU A 243 -44.70 -17.17 9.61
CA GLU A 243 -45.96 -16.45 9.58
C GLU A 243 -45.81 -15.16 8.75
N GLU A 244 -46.55 -15.07 7.64
CA GLU A 244 -46.64 -13.86 6.80
C GLU A 244 -47.20 -12.70 7.66
N VAL A 245 -46.31 -11.82 8.11
CA VAL A 245 -46.72 -10.56 8.74
C VAL A 245 -47.19 -9.61 7.66
N ASP A 246 -48.51 -9.50 7.53
CA ASP A 246 -49.23 -8.60 6.62
C ASP A 246 -48.99 -7.14 7.04
N VAL A 247 -47.98 -6.50 6.44
CA VAL A 247 -47.63 -5.10 6.72
C VAL A 247 -48.59 -4.18 5.97
N SER A 248 -49.71 -3.85 6.60
CA SER A 248 -50.62 -2.81 6.11
C SER A 248 -49.94 -1.42 6.10
N PRO A 249 -50.16 -0.60 5.06
CA PRO A 249 -49.56 0.73 4.95
C PRO A 249 -50.32 1.73 5.81
N SER A 250 -49.73 2.16 6.93
CA SER A 250 -50.28 3.25 7.75
C SER A 250 -49.63 4.59 7.42
N ALA A 251 -50.52 5.54 7.17
CA ALA A 251 -50.36 6.92 6.78
C ALA A 251 -49.34 7.78 7.57
N SER A 252 -48.85 8.79 6.85
CA SER A 252 -48.15 10.00 7.29
C SER A 252 -48.71 10.64 8.56
N PRO A 253 -47.86 11.34 9.33
CA PRO A 253 -47.98 12.81 9.42
C PRO A 253 -46.60 13.51 9.37
N SER A 254 -46.41 14.49 8.49
CA SER A 254 -46.71 15.92 8.68
C SER A 254 -45.85 16.64 9.73
N THR A 255 -44.94 17.46 9.19
CA THR A 255 -44.51 18.80 9.63
C THR A 255 -44.30 19.10 11.12
N ALA A 256 -43.04 19.32 11.51
CA ALA A 256 -42.68 20.29 12.54
C ALA A 256 -41.25 20.82 12.31
N SER A 257 -41.16 22.01 11.72
CA SER A 257 -39.94 22.80 11.61
C SER A 257 -39.46 23.22 13.00
N ARG A 258 -38.25 22.81 13.39
CA ARG A 258 -37.56 23.34 14.58
C ARG A 258 -36.36 24.15 14.12
N ALA A 259 -36.50 25.46 14.20
CA ALA A 259 -35.41 26.42 14.01
C ALA A 259 -34.37 26.24 15.13
N LEU A 260 -33.11 26.01 14.75
CA LEU A 260 -31.95 26.13 15.63
C LEU A 260 -31.09 27.29 15.15
N SER A 261 -30.78 28.18 16.08
CA SER A 261 -29.93 29.36 15.90
C SER A 261 -28.47 28.97 15.59
N PRO A 262 -27.74 29.78 14.81
CA PRO A 262 -26.34 29.52 14.50
C PRO A 262 -25.42 29.85 15.70
N LEU A 263 -24.61 28.87 16.12
CA LEU A 263 -23.46 29.07 17.00
C LEU A 263 -22.20 29.39 16.15
N SER A 264 -21.39 30.30 16.66
CA SER A 264 -20.17 30.86 16.06
C SER A 264 -19.13 29.84 15.58
N PRO A 265 -18.38 30.12 14.49
CA PRO A 265 -17.17 29.39 14.15
C PRO A 265 -15.97 30.04 14.86
N GLY A 266 -15.40 29.32 15.82
CA GLY A 266 -14.13 29.66 16.43
C GLY A 266 -13.41 28.37 16.77
N SER A 267 -12.41 28.03 15.95
CA SER A 267 -11.29 27.09 16.18
C SER A 267 -11.06 26.18 14.96
N GLN A 268 -10.52 26.76 13.88
CA GLN A 268 -9.75 26.02 12.87
C GLN A 268 -8.27 26.14 13.27
N GLN A 269 -7.78 25.24 14.11
CA GLN A 269 -6.36 25.07 14.35
C GLN A 269 -6.08 23.57 14.46
N ALA A 270 -5.05 23.11 13.74
CA ALA A 270 -4.61 21.72 13.57
C ALA A 270 -5.40 20.85 12.58
N GLN A 271 -5.48 21.28 11.31
CA GLN A 271 -5.35 20.34 10.20
C GLN A 271 -3.92 20.48 9.66
N GLU A 272 -2.97 19.80 10.29
CA GLU A 272 -1.65 19.62 9.68
C GLU A 272 -1.82 18.82 8.38
N ALA A 273 -1.40 19.43 7.29
CA ALA A 273 -1.61 18.95 5.94
C ALA A 273 -0.77 17.69 5.68
N PHE A 274 -1.39 16.52 5.83
CA PHE A 274 -0.81 15.26 5.34
C PHE A 274 -0.93 15.23 3.81
N SER A 275 0.01 15.88 3.14
CA SER A 275 0.12 15.82 1.68
C SER A 275 0.94 14.59 1.30
N ILE A 276 0.24 13.52 0.89
CA ILE A 276 0.86 12.51 0.03
C ILE A 276 0.85 13.18 -1.33
N HIS A 277 2.01 13.59 -1.82
CA HIS A 277 2.16 14.15 -3.15
C HIS A 277 3.05 13.20 -3.95
N PHE A 278 2.52 12.61 -5.01
CA PHE A 278 3.32 12.08 -6.12
C PHE A 278 3.48 13.16 -7.22
N HIS A 279 3.40 14.44 -6.86
CA HIS A 279 3.45 15.58 -7.78
C HIS A 279 4.88 16.03 -8.10
N ALA A 280 5.03 16.53 -9.34
CA ALA A 280 6.20 17.22 -9.86
C ALA A 280 6.49 18.53 -9.10
N PRO A 281 7.75 19.04 -9.11
CA PRO A 281 8.24 19.93 -8.04
C PRO A 281 7.60 21.32 -8.01
N PRO A 282 7.48 21.94 -6.81
CA PRO A 282 7.12 23.34 -6.65
C PRO A 282 8.18 24.26 -7.27
N SER A 283 7.74 25.35 -7.89
CA SER A 283 8.64 26.42 -8.31
C SER A 283 9.31 27.04 -7.08
N ALA A 284 10.65 27.14 -7.14
CA ALA A 284 11.51 27.60 -6.05
C ALA A 284 11.01 28.90 -5.38
N PRO A 285 10.82 28.92 -4.05
CA PRO A 285 10.64 30.17 -3.33
C PRO A 285 12.01 30.85 -3.11
N VAL A 286 12.02 32.14 -3.47
CA VAL A 286 13.03 33.13 -3.13
C VAL A 286 13.24 33.20 -1.61
N SER A 287 14.51 33.30 -1.22
CA SER A 287 15.03 33.39 0.14
C SER A 287 14.37 34.52 0.95
N ALA A 288 13.98 34.22 2.19
CA ALA A 288 13.73 35.22 3.22
C ALA A 288 14.16 34.69 4.60
N ASP A 289 14.62 35.65 5.40
CA ASP A 289 15.44 35.62 6.60
C ASP A 289 14.88 34.84 7.81
N VAL A 290 15.81 34.32 8.60
CA VAL A 290 15.60 33.72 9.93
C VAL A 290 15.78 34.80 11.00
N SER A 291 14.91 34.83 12.02
CA SER A 291 15.23 35.50 13.29
C SER A 291 14.62 34.76 14.48
N GLU A 292 15.50 34.51 15.45
CA GLU A 292 15.31 33.90 16.77
C GLU A 292 14.35 34.66 17.69
N ALA A 293 13.73 33.96 18.65
CA ALA A 293 13.66 34.42 20.05
C ALA A 293 13.36 33.26 21.02
N LEU A 294 14.27 33.10 21.98
CA LEU A 294 14.18 32.28 23.19
C LEU A 294 13.17 32.87 24.19
N ASN A 295 12.46 32.01 24.93
CA ASN A 295 12.18 32.27 26.35
C ASN A 295 11.73 31.01 27.10
N SER A 296 12.24 30.87 28.33
CA SER A 296 12.06 29.71 29.22
C SER A 296 11.33 30.09 30.53
N GLU A 297 10.61 29.08 31.07
CA GLU A 297 10.24 28.81 32.49
C GLU A 297 9.14 29.66 33.20
N PRO A 298 8.49 29.18 34.31
CA PRO A 298 8.79 27.99 35.14
C PRO A 298 7.61 27.05 35.56
N LYS A 299 8.04 25.88 36.07
CA LYS A 299 7.42 24.85 36.93
C LYS A 299 6.07 25.12 37.63
N ALA A 300 5.13 24.18 37.43
CA ALA A 300 3.99 23.91 38.32
C ALA A 300 4.01 22.44 38.78
N ALA A 301 3.37 22.20 39.92
CA ALA A 301 3.49 21.01 40.76
C ALA A 301 3.00 19.71 40.11
N MET A 302 3.64 18.61 40.53
CA MET A 302 3.42 17.23 40.09
C MET A 302 2.06 16.71 40.59
N ASP A 303 1.15 16.45 39.66
CA ASP A 303 -0.14 15.79 39.90
C ASP A 303 0.06 14.26 39.72
N PRO A 304 -0.10 13.43 40.76
CA PRO A 304 0.19 11.99 40.68
C PRO A 304 -0.87 11.18 39.93
N ASP A 305 -1.95 11.79 39.44
CA ASP A 305 -3.03 11.11 38.72
C ASP A 305 -3.01 11.36 37.19
N GLU A 306 -1.96 11.97 36.65
CA GLU A 306 -1.76 12.29 35.22
C GLU A 306 -0.89 11.23 34.48
N GLU A 307 -1.00 9.95 34.87
CA GLU A 307 -0.09 8.85 34.48
C GLU A 307 -0.24 8.31 33.03
N TYR A 308 -0.93 9.03 32.15
CA TYR A 308 -0.84 8.79 30.70
C TYR A 308 -0.76 10.13 29.99
N GLY A 309 0.38 10.80 30.15
CA GLY A 309 0.73 11.96 29.34
C GLY A 309 0.50 11.65 27.87
N ASN A 310 -0.17 12.58 27.18
CA ASN A 310 -0.26 12.60 25.72
C ASN A 310 1.12 12.20 25.18
N PHE A 311 1.20 10.98 24.64
CA PHE A 311 2.37 10.53 23.92
C PHE A 311 2.30 11.26 22.57
N ASP A 312 2.62 12.56 22.60
CA ASP A 312 3.08 13.28 21.43
C ASP A 312 4.34 12.52 21.01
N GLY A 313 4.14 11.53 20.14
CA GLY A 313 5.20 10.75 19.55
C GLY A 313 6.07 11.73 18.79
N ASP A 314 7.09 12.24 19.46
CA ASP A 314 8.12 13.08 18.89
C ASP A 314 8.73 12.25 17.78
N GLU A 315 8.29 12.50 16.55
CA GLU A 315 8.87 11.91 15.35
C GLU A 315 10.35 12.27 15.41
N THR A 316 11.16 11.30 15.83
CA THR A 316 12.59 11.50 16.01
C THR A 316 13.17 12.10 14.74
N GLU A 317 14.08 13.06 14.86
CA GLU A 317 14.68 13.75 13.71
C GLU A 317 15.25 12.78 12.66
N GLU A 318 15.59 11.55 13.06
CA GLU A 318 16.03 10.45 12.20
C GLU A 318 14.93 9.98 11.21
N ASP A 319 13.66 9.88 11.62
CA ASP A 319 12.55 9.51 10.72
C ASP A 319 12.25 10.62 9.68
N ARG A 320 12.50 11.88 10.05
CA ARG A 320 12.44 13.00 9.09
C ARG A 320 13.56 12.91 8.05
N GLY A 321 14.75 12.45 8.44
CA GLY A 321 15.90 12.27 7.53
C GLY A 321 15.63 11.28 6.40
N VAL A 322 15.13 10.09 6.73
CA VAL A 322 14.82 9.04 5.75
C VAL A 322 13.75 9.49 4.75
N LYS A 323 12.74 10.22 5.24
CA LYS A 323 11.68 10.79 4.39
C LYS A 323 12.25 11.78 3.37
N ILE A 324 13.16 12.66 3.80
CA ILE A 324 13.81 13.66 2.95
C ILE A 324 14.69 12.99 1.88
N GLU A 325 15.43 11.93 2.22
CA GLU A 325 16.30 11.24 1.25
C GLU A 325 15.50 10.49 0.18
N CYS A 326 14.46 9.76 0.59
CA CYS A 326 13.55 9.12 -0.36
C CYS A 326 12.92 10.14 -1.32
N GLU A 327 12.58 11.34 -0.83
CA GLU A 327 11.97 12.41 -1.65
C GLU A 327 12.97 12.97 -2.65
N LYS A 328 14.24 13.15 -2.26
CA LYS A 328 15.31 13.52 -3.19
C LYS A 328 15.58 12.48 -4.27
N VAL A 329 15.57 11.19 -3.93
CA VAL A 329 15.75 10.10 -4.90
C VAL A 329 14.59 10.09 -5.91
N PHE A 330 13.36 10.27 -5.42
CA PHE A 330 12.18 10.35 -6.27
C PHE A 330 12.22 11.55 -7.23
N GLU A 331 12.53 12.74 -6.72
CA GLU A 331 12.72 13.94 -7.53
C GLU A 331 13.87 13.79 -8.53
N GLY A 332 14.98 13.15 -8.15
CA GLY A 332 16.08 12.82 -9.05
C GLY A 332 15.66 11.88 -10.18
N THR A 333 14.79 10.91 -9.88
CA THR A 333 14.23 9.98 -10.87
C THR A 333 13.30 10.70 -11.83
N ILE A 334 12.41 11.56 -11.33
CA ILE A 334 11.52 12.40 -12.15
C ILE A 334 12.35 13.34 -13.05
N ALA A 335 13.43 13.93 -12.53
CA ALA A 335 14.34 14.78 -13.30
C ALA A 335 15.05 14.00 -14.42
N ALA A 336 15.58 12.81 -14.13
CA ALA A 336 16.20 11.94 -15.13
C ALA A 336 15.18 11.48 -16.21
N LEU A 337 13.94 11.23 -15.82
CA LEU A 337 12.85 10.89 -16.75
C LEU A 337 12.41 12.08 -17.62
N ARG A 338 12.56 13.31 -17.13
CA ARG A 338 12.39 14.53 -17.93
C ARG A 338 13.53 14.73 -18.92
N GLU A 339 14.77 14.51 -18.51
CA GLU A 339 15.95 14.61 -19.40
C GLU A 339 15.89 13.60 -20.55
N THR A 340 15.31 12.42 -20.31
CA THR A 340 15.09 11.40 -21.33
C THR A 340 13.88 11.66 -22.23
N GLY A 341 13.10 12.72 -21.98
CA GLY A 341 11.91 13.09 -22.75
C GLY A 341 10.73 12.12 -22.57
N VAL A 342 10.81 11.22 -21.60
CA VAL A 342 9.76 10.22 -21.28
C VAL A 342 8.62 10.86 -20.48
N VAL A 343 8.93 11.89 -19.70
CA VAL A 343 7.96 12.67 -18.91
C VAL A 343 8.08 14.14 -19.30
N ALA A 344 6.99 14.72 -19.82
CA ALA A 344 6.91 16.14 -20.18
C ALA A 344 6.86 17.06 -18.95
#